data_AF-A0A6B0XU57-F1
#
_entry.id   AF-A0A6B0XU57-F1
#
_cell.length_a   1.000
_cell.length_b   1.000
_cell.length_c   1.000
_cell.angle_alpha   90.00
_cell.angle_beta   90.00
_cell.angle_gamma   90.00
#
_symmetry.space_group_name_H-M   'P 1'
#
loop_
_entity.id
_entity.type
_entity.pdbx_description
1 polymer ?
#
loop_
_entity_poly.entity_id
_entity_poly.type
_entity_poly.pdbx_seq_one_letter_code
_entity_poly.pdbx_strand_id
1 'polypeptide(L)'
;MSEPRPAPAMRNAVDFGIVGDNILDIADFAIEKYEFTNGTTLPDEAREAAVERVRDALWEMVKAFRNRRKEMRKQLFDTADEAVRDYVADS
;
A
#
# COMPACT_ATOMS: atom_id res chain seq x y z
N MET A 1 37.86 7.11 -21.87
CA MET A 1 36.43 7.47 -21.98
C MET A 1 35.65 6.44 -21.19
N SER A 2 35.03 6.83 -20.07
CA SER A 2 34.24 5.90 -19.25
C SER A 2 32.85 5.74 -19.85
N GLU A 3 32.42 4.50 -20.05
CA GLU A 3 31.09 4.19 -20.56
C GLU A 3 29.99 4.70 -19.61
N PRO A 4 28.85 5.18 -20.14
CA PRO A 4 27.73 5.58 -19.32
C PRO A 4 27.19 4.35 -18.56
N ARG A 5 27.10 4.47 -17.23
CA ARG A 5 26.51 3.42 -16.39
C ARG A 5 25.03 3.23 -16.76
N PRO A 6 24.53 1.98 -16.81
CA PRO A 6 23.13 1.71 -17.11
C PRO A 6 22.22 2.36 -16.06
N ALA A 7 21.09 2.90 -16.51
CA ALA A 7 20.11 3.51 -15.63
C ALA A 7 19.61 2.48 -14.60
N PRO A 8 19.51 2.85 -13.30
CA PRO A 8 19.03 1.94 -12.28
C PRO A 8 17.56 1.56 -12.54
N ALA A 9 17.30 0.28 -12.74
CA ALA A 9 15.94 -0.23 -12.89
C ALA A 9 15.23 -0.21 -11.52
N MET A 10 14.21 0.62 -11.36
CA MET A 10 13.35 0.57 -10.18
C MET A 10 12.45 -0.67 -10.22
N ARG A 11 12.72 -1.64 -9.34
CA ARG A 11 11.87 -2.83 -9.16
C ARG A 11 10.53 -2.45 -8.51
N ASN A 12 9.42 -2.99 -9.01
CA ASN A 12 8.13 -2.95 -8.32
C ASN A 12 8.19 -3.91 -7.13
N ALA A 13 8.09 -3.36 -5.92
CA ALA A 13 8.22 -4.11 -4.67
C ALA A 13 6.87 -4.58 -4.09
N VAL A 14 5.75 -4.34 -4.77
CA VAL A 14 4.40 -4.66 -4.25
C VAL A 14 3.56 -5.31 -5.35
N ASP A 15 3.01 -6.48 -5.03
CA ASP A 15 2.01 -7.18 -5.82
C ASP A 15 0.62 -6.82 -5.30
N PHE A 16 -0.22 -6.24 -6.17
CA PHE A 16 -1.56 -5.80 -5.79
C PHE A 16 -2.61 -6.92 -5.82
N GLY A 17 -2.34 -8.05 -6.47
CA GLY A 17 -3.20 -9.24 -6.40
C GLY A 17 -3.20 -9.82 -4.99
N ILE A 18 -2.00 -10.06 -4.45
CA ILE A 18 -1.82 -10.53 -3.06
C ILE A 18 -2.45 -9.58 -2.04
N VAL A 19 -2.38 -8.26 -2.27
CA VAL A 19 -3.02 -7.27 -1.38
C VAL A 19 -4.54 -7.37 -1.44
N GLY A 20 -5.12 -7.63 -2.61
CA GLY A 20 -6.56 -7.84 -2.76
C GLY A 20 -7.04 -9.08 -2.01
N ASP A 21 -6.35 -10.20 -2.18
CA ASP A 21 -6.70 -11.47 -1.52
C ASP A 21 -6.65 -11.33 0.02
N ASN A 22 -5.57 -10.74 0.54
CA ASN A 22 -5.44 -10.48 1.98
C ASN A 22 -6.54 -9.56 2.54
N ILE A 23 -7.07 -8.63 1.72
CA ILE A 23 -8.15 -7.73 2.16
C ILE A 23 -9.45 -8.49 2.33
N LEU A 24 -9.74 -9.47 1.47
CA LEU A 24 -10.92 -10.30 1.59
C LEU A 24 -10.86 -11.16 2.85
N ASP A 25 -9.71 -11.79 3.12
CA ASP A 25 -9.50 -12.56 4.36
C ASP A 25 -9.72 -11.71 5.62
N ILE A 26 -9.23 -10.47 5.61
CA ILE A 26 -9.43 -9.53 6.72
C ILE A 26 -10.91 -9.13 6.84
N ALA A 27 -11.60 -8.93 5.72
CA ALA A 27 -13.01 -8.58 5.72
C ALA A 27 -13.88 -9.70 6.30
N ASP A 28 -13.62 -10.94 5.90
CA ASP A 28 -14.31 -12.12 6.43
C ASP A 28 -14.05 -12.27 7.92
N PHE A 29 -12.79 -12.19 8.36
CA PHE A 29 -12.44 -12.26 9.77
C PHE A 29 -13.11 -11.15 10.61
N ALA A 30 -13.20 -9.93 10.07
CA ALA A 30 -13.85 -8.81 10.77
C ALA A 30 -15.34 -9.09 11.03
N ILE A 31 -16.01 -9.72 10.06
CA ILE A 31 -17.42 -10.09 10.18
C ILE A 31 -17.60 -11.25 11.15
N GLU A 32 -16.78 -12.30 11.05
CA GLU A 32 -16.82 -13.43 11.98
C GLU A 32 -16.61 -12.97 13.43
N LYS A 33 -15.66 -12.06 13.65
CA LYS A 33 -15.44 -11.46 14.96
C LYS A 33 -16.67 -10.70 15.45
N TYR A 34 -17.35 -9.96 14.58
CA TYR A 34 -18.57 -9.23 14.93
C TYR A 34 -19.69 -10.20 15.33
N GLU A 35 -19.95 -11.23 14.53
CA GLU A 35 -20.94 -12.28 14.79
C GLU A 35 -20.69 -12.97 16.13
N PHE A 36 -19.44 -13.38 16.37
CA PHE A 36 -19.01 -14.00 17.63
C PHE A 36 -19.21 -13.07 18.84
N THR A 37 -18.77 -11.81 18.74
CA THR A 37 -18.84 -10.85 19.85
C THR A 37 -20.28 -10.50 20.23
N ASN A 38 -21.18 -10.45 19.26
CA ASN A 38 -22.57 -10.06 19.45
C ASN A 38 -23.52 -11.24 19.61
N GLY A 39 -23.02 -12.48 19.53
CA GLY A 39 -23.84 -13.70 19.62
C GLY A 39 -24.92 -13.74 18.54
N THR A 40 -24.62 -13.25 17.34
CA THR A 40 -25.56 -13.14 16.22
C THR A 40 -24.98 -13.76 14.97
N THR A 41 -25.84 -14.06 14.00
CA THR A 41 -25.44 -14.49 12.66
C THR A 41 -26.13 -13.58 11.66
N LEU A 42 -25.35 -12.99 10.77
CA LEU A 42 -25.87 -12.15 9.71
C LEU A 42 -26.49 -13.05 8.63
N PRO A 43 -27.62 -12.64 8.03
CA PRO A 43 -28.09 -13.24 6.78
C PRO A 43 -27.03 -13.12 5.68
N ASP A 44 -26.98 -14.07 4.76
CA ASP A 44 -25.98 -14.12 3.68
C ASP A 44 -25.89 -12.80 2.90
N GLU A 45 -27.02 -12.20 2.53
CA GLU A 45 -27.08 -10.91 1.82
C GLU A 45 -26.45 -9.76 2.63
N ALA A 46 -26.66 -9.76 3.95
CA ALA A 46 -26.09 -8.75 4.84
C ALA A 46 -24.59 -8.97 5.06
N ARG A 47 -24.16 -10.24 5.08
CA ARG A 47 -22.75 -10.63 5.17
C ARG A 47 -21.99 -10.21 3.93
N GLU A 48 -22.48 -10.52 2.73
CA GLU A 48 -21.86 -10.14 1.46
C GLU A 48 -21.72 -8.60 1.35
N ALA A 49 -22.79 -7.86 1.64
CA ALA A 49 -22.75 -6.40 1.65
C ALA A 49 -21.77 -5.83 2.70
N ALA A 50 -21.59 -6.52 3.84
CA ALA A 50 -20.59 -6.13 4.83
C ALA A 50 -19.16 -6.41 4.34
N VAL A 51 -18.91 -7.55 3.70
CA VAL A 51 -17.59 -7.89 3.10
C VAL A 51 -17.19 -6.81 2.11
N GLU A 52 -18.08 -6.44 1.19
CA GLU A 52 -17.80 -5.42 0.19
C GLU A 52 -17.45 -4.07 0.81
N ARG A 53 -18.20 -3.64 1.84
CA ARG A 53 -17.92 -2.38 2.53
C ARG A 53 -16.57 -2.40 3.25
N VAL A 54 -16.22 -3.50 3.92
CA VAL A 54 -14.94 -3.62 4.60
C VAL A 54 -13.80 -3.65 3.57
N ARG A 55 -13.94 -4.42 2.50
CA ARG A 55 -13.00 -4.48 1.38
C ARG A 55 -12.72 -3.09 0.81
N ASP A 56 -13.78 -2.35 0.47
CA ASP A 56 -13.65 -1.04 -0.16
C ASP A 56 -12.98 -0.03 0.80
N ALA A 57 -13.33 -0.05 2.08
CA ALA A 57 -12.69 0.79 3.10
C ALA A 57 -11.19 0.48 3.24
N LEU A 58 -10.82 -0.81 3.29
CA LEU A 58 -9.42 -1.24 3.36
C LEU A 58 -8.64 -0.89 2.08
N TRP A 59 -9.28 -1.00 0.92
CA TRP A 59 -8.67 -0.62 -0.35
C TRP A 59 -8.37 0.87 -0.44
N GLU A 60 -9.26 1.73 0.06
CA GLU A 60 -9.00 3.18 0.14
C GLU A 60 -7.80 3.49 1.05
N MET A 61 -7.63 2.76 2.17
CA MET A 61 -6.42 2.88 2.99
C MET A 61 -5.16 2.48 2.21
N VAL A 62 -5.20 1.39 1.44
CA VAL A 62 -4.08 0.98 0.58
C VAL A 62 -3.74 2.04 -0.46
N LYS A 63 -4.74 2.66 -1.11
CA LYS A 63 -4.52 3.78 -2.04
C LYS A 63 -3.86 4.96 -1.34
N ALA A 64 -4.31 5.33 -0.15
CA ALA A 64 -3.70 6.41 0.63
C ALA A 64 -2.23 6.10 0.97
N PHE A 65 -1.92 4.89 1.42
CA PHE A 65 -0.54 4.47 1.68
C PHE A 65 0.33 4.48 0.41
N ARG A 66 -0.22 4.02 -0.72
CA ARG A 66 0.47 4.07 -2.01
C ARG A 66 0.84 5.51 -2.39
N ASN A 67 -0.08 6.46 -2.21
CA ASN A 67 0.17 7.86 -2.52
C ASN A 67 1.20 8.46 -1.57
N ARG A 68 1.09 8.19 -0.26
CA ARG A 68 2.10 8.61 0.73
C ARG A 68 3.48 8.06 0.42
N ARG A 69 3.57 6.81 -0.04
CA ARG A 69 4.84 6.19 -0.45
C ARG A 69 5.45 6.87 -1.68
N LYS A 70 4.63 7.29 -2.65
CA LYS A 70 5.14 8.04 -3.83
C LYS A 70 5.76 9.36 -3.39
N GLU A 71 5.08 10.09 -2.51
CA GLU A 71 5.56 11.38 -2.00
C GLU A 71 6.87 11.21 -1.22
N MET A 72 6.91 10.26 -0.29
CA MET A 72 8.12 9.96 0.47
C MET A 72 9.30 9.55 -0.44
N ARG A 73 9.03 8.79 -1.50
CA ARG A 73 10.07 8.42 -2.47
C ARG A 73 10.63 9.65 -3.18
N LYS A 74 9.77 10.59 -3.57
CA LYS A 74 10.21 11.85 -4.18
C LYS A 74 11.13 12.62 -3.23
N GLN A 75 10.70 12.79 -1.97
CA GLN A 75 11.50 13.47 -0.94
C GLN A 75 12.87 12.82 -0.75
N LEU A 76 12.94 11.49 -0.71
CA LEU A 76 14.22 10.77 -0.61
C LEU A 76 15.15 11.05 -1.79
N PHE A 77 14.62 11.12 -3.02
CA PHE A 77 15.42 11.45 -4.20
C PHE A 77 15.87 12.91 -4.18
N ASP A 78 14.97 13.84 -3.85
CA ASP A 78 15.27 15.27 -3.79
C ASP A 78 16.37 15.53 -2.74
N THR A 79 16.25 14.93 -1.54
CA THR A 79 17.28 15.03 -0.49
C THR A 79 18.61 14.39 -0.91
N ALA A 80 18.58 13.25 -1.61
CA ALA A 80 19.81 12.62 -2.10
C ALA A 80 20.51 13.47 -3.18
N ASP A 81 19.74 14.10 -4.07
CA ASP A 81 20.25 15.00 -5.10
C ASP A 81 20.85 16.27 -4.50
N GLU A 82 20.17 16.87 -3.52
CA GLU A 82 20.68 18.02 -2.75
C GLU A 82 22.01 17.69 -2.08
N ALA A 83 22.09 16.57 -1.35
CA ALA A 83 23.33 16.15 -0.69
C ALA A 83 24.52 15.96 -1.65
N VAL A 84 24.27 15.45 -2.87
CA VAL A 84 25.31 15.31 -3.89
C VAL A 84 25.74 16.68 -4.44
N ARG A 85 24.77 17.58 -4.69
CA ARG A 85 25.07 18.93 -5.19
C ARG A 85 25.89 19.73 -4.19
N ASP A 86 25.53 19.69 -2.92
CA ASP A 86 26.25 20.38 -1.84
C ASP A 86 27.69 19.89 -1.76
N TYR A 87 27.89 18.56 -1.78
CA TYR A 87 29.24 17.98 -1.78
C TYR A 87 30.09 18.44 -2.97
N VAL A 88 29.51 18.51 -4.18
CA VAL A 88 30.23 18.96 -5.38
C VAL A 88 30.49 20.47 -5.36
N ALA A 89 29.61 21.27 -4.75
CA ALA A 89 29.79 22.73 -4.66
C ALA A 89 30.87 23.14 -3.64
N ASP A 90 31.05 22.36 -2.59
CA ASP A 90 32.06 22.57 -1.55
C ASP A 90 33.44 21.98 -1.90
N SER A 91 33.55 21.23 -3.01
CA SER A 91 34.78 20.60 -3.51
C SER A 91 35.44 21.41 -4.63
#